data_AF-A0A814YUC0-F1
#
_entry.id   AF-A0A814YUC0-F1
#
_cell.length_a   1.000
_cell.length_b   1.000
_cell.length_c   1.000
_cell.angle_alpha   90.00
_cell.angle_beta   90.00
_cell.angle_gamma   90.00
#
_symmetry.space_group_name_H-M   'P 1'
#
loop_
_entity.id
_entity.type
_entity.pdbx_description
1 polymer ?
#
loop_
_entity_poly.entity_id
_entity_poly.type
_entity_poly.pdbx_seq_one_letter_code
_entity_poly.pdbx_strand_id
1 'polypeptide(L)'
;MFLIHIHVAVYNIVGTGRTPIPFNQVSPICTIASGFYTTFSLYWFLIVYALCPPVLMLIFGSLTLSNIHKHRRQIRPNLSEINNRKREKISRQMLIMLIVQCTFITICTIPLALQRIYGSNTSSQQKSITQKTLDQLFLTIAVSLGLVGHSLTFYIFTLSGAMFRDEVKKLIMKIPGCRRIFTATGTQVKTNRIPPVPLERRNV
;
A
#
# COMPACT_ATOMS: atom_id res chain seq x y z
N MET A 1 -12.14 -1.98 5.26
CA MET A 1 -12.18 -1.88 6.74
C MET A 1 -13.47 -2.46 7.33
N PHE A 2 -14.65 -2.13 6.80
CA PHE A 2 -15.94 -2.70 7.27
C PHE A 2 -16.07 -4.24 7.21
N LEU A 3 -15.54 -4.89 6.18
CA LEU A 3 -15.58 -6.37 6.09
C LEU A 3 -14.71 -7.08 7.16
N ILE A 4 -13.64 -6.42 7.64
CA ILE A 4 -12.80 -6.93 8.72
C ILE A 4 -13.58 -6.86 10.04
N HIS A 5 -14.34 -5.78 10.27
CA HIS A 5 -15.21 -5.66 11.44
C HIS A 5 -16.33 -6.70 11.45
N ILE A 6 -16.91 -7.02 10.28
CA ILE A 6 -17.95 -8.05 10.17
C ILE A 6 -17.37 -9.43 10.48
N HIS A 7 -16.20 -9.79 9.94
CA HIS A 7 -15.56 -11.05 10.29
C HIS A 7 -15.20 -11.12 11.78
N VAL A 8 -14.63 -10.06 12.36
CA VAL A 8 -14.30 -10.01 13.79
C VAL A 8 -15.56 -10.10 14.67
N ALA A 9 -16.67 -9.47 14.26
CA ALA A 9 -17.94 -9.57 14.95
C ALA A 9 -18.51 -11.00 14.92
N VAL A 10 -18.42 -11.68 13.76
CA VAL A 10 -18.84 -13.08 13.62
C VAL A 10 -17.96 -14.02 14.47
N TYR A 11 -16.65 -13.78 14.55
CA TYR A 11 -15.75 -14.55 15.43
C TYR A 11 -16.06 -14.38 16.93
N ASN A 12 -16.45 -13.18 17.35
CA ASN A 12 -16.84 -12.93 18.75
C ASN A 12 -18.17 -13.60 19.13
N ILE A 13 -19.07 -13.82 18.17
CA ILE A 13 -20.39 -14.44 18.43
C ILE A 13 -20.29 -15.97 18.51
N VAL A 14 -19.35 -16.59 17.80
CA VAL A 14 -19.18 -18.07 17.80
C VAL A 14 -18.42 -18.59 19.03
N GLY A 15 -17.62 -17.74 19.69
CA GLY A 15 -16.84 -18.12 20.89
C GLY A 15 -17.63 -18.25 22.20
N THR A 16 -18.92 -17.89 22.25
CA THR A 16 -19.75 -17.95 23.47
C THR A 16 -20.57 -19.23 23.60
N GLY A 17 -20.30 -20.23 22.75
CA GLY A 17 -20.93 -21.54 22.83
C GLY A 17 -20.34 -22.43 23.93
N ARG A 18 -20.95 -22.37 25.13
CA ARG A 18 -20.93 -23.38 26.21
C ARG A 18 -19.74 -23.38 27.19
N THR A 19 -19.82 -22.51 28.20
CA THR A 19 -19.78 -22.89 29.63
C THR A 19 -20.11 -21.65 30.49
N PRO A 20 -20.98 -21.72 31.51
CA PRO A 20 -21.14 -20.63 32.47
C PRO A 20 -19.86 -20.51 33.31
N ILE A 21 -19.05 -19.49 33.05
CA ILE A 21 -17.84 -19.18 33.82
C ILE A 21 -18.25 -18.29 35.00
N PRO A 22 -17.89 -18.62 36.25
CA PRO A 22 -18.19 -17.78 37.41
C PRO A 22 -17.50 -16.40 37.31
N PHE A 23 -18.22 -15.35 37.73
CA PHE A 23 -17.90 -13.93 37.54
C PHE A 23 -16.54 -13.42 38.07
N ASN A 24 -15.76 -14.22 38.80
CA ASN A 24 -14.57 -13.74 39.50
C ASN A 24 -13.21 -14.01 38.85
N GLN A 25 -13.15 -14.68 37.69
CA GLN A 25 -11.92 -14.79 36.89
C GLN A 25 -12.26 -14.87 35.40
N VAL A 26 -12.51 -13.73 34.78
CA VAL A 26 -12.69 -13.65 33.33
C VAL A 26 -11.68 -12.67 32.76
N SER A 27 -10.47 -13.15 32.53
CA SER A 27 -9.74 -12.63 31.36
C SER A 27 -10.40 -13.32 30.15
N PRO A 28 -11.15 -12.60 29.30
CA PRO A 28 -11.72 -13.21 28.11
C PRO A 28 -10.55 -13.65 27.23
N ILE A 29 -10.22 -14.94 27.28
CA ILE A 29 -9.25 -15.53 26.38
C ILE A 29 -9.98 -15.59 25.03
N CYS A 30 -9.75 -14.58 24.19
CA CYS A 30 -10.18 -14.59 22.80
C CYS A 30 -9.41 -15.68 22.07
N THR A 31 -9.88 -16.92 22.20
CA THR A 31 -9.40 -18.04 21.41
C THR A 31 -10.09 -17.97 20.05
N ILE A 32 -9.30 -17.82 19.00
CA ILE A 32 -9.79 -18.02 17.63
C ILE A 32 -10.31 -19.45 17.58
N ALA A 33 -11.58 -19.63 17.21
CA ALA A 33 -12.18 -20.94 17.05
C ALA A 33 -11.25 -21.81 16.18
N SER A 34 -10.73 -22.90 16.75
CA SER A 34 -9.86 -23.83 16.03
C SER A 34 -10.73 -24.71 15.13
N GLY A 35 -10.37 -24.83 13.85
CA GLY A 35 -11.11 -25.68 12.92
C GLY A 35 -10.90 -25.32 11.45
N PHE A 36 -11.52 -26.12 10.57
CA PHE A 36 -11.44 -26.01 9.11
C PHE A 36 -11.83 -24.61 8.59
N TYR A 37 -12.79 -23.95 9.24
CA TYR A 37 -13.24 -22.61 8.89
C TYR A 37 -12.14 -21.54 9.02
N THR A 38 -11.25 -21.67 10.00
CA THR A 38 -10.16 -20.71 10.22
C THR A 38 -9.14 -20.80 9.10
N THR A 39 -8.76 -22.03 8.72
CA THR A 39 -7.85 -22.28 7.60
C THR A 39 -8.46 -21.80 6.28
N PHE A 40 -9.72 -22.13 6.02
CA PHE A 40 -10.44 -21.66 4.83
C PHE A 40 -10.51 -20.13 4.77
N SER A 41 -10.86 -19.47 5.88
CA SER A 41 -10.93 -18.01 5.98
C SER A 41 -9.58 -17.35 5.72
N LEU A 42 -8.48 -17.95 6.16
CA LEU A 42 -7.13 -17.45 5.91
C LEU A 42 -6.76 -17.53 4.42
N TYR A 43 -7.02 -18.67 3.77
CA TYR A 43 -6.79 -18.82 2.33
C TYR A 43 -7.67 -17.88 1.51
N TRP A 44 -8.96 -17.76 1.85
CA TRP A 44 -9.87 -16.82 1.22
C TRP A 44 -9.38 -15.39 1.36
N PHE A 45 -8.96 -15.00 2.56
CA PHE A 45 -8.43 -13.66 2.82
C PHE A 45 -7.18 -13.39 1.96
N LEU A 46 -6.24 -14.34 1.92
CA LEU A 46 -5.02 -14.20 1.14
C LEU A 46 -5.31 -14.08 -0.37
N ILE A 47 -6.17 -14.93 -0.92
CA ILE A 47 -6.48 -14.90 -2.35
C ILE A 47 -7.26 -13.63 -2.72
N VAL A 48 -8.33 -13.33 -1.99
CA VAL A 48 -9.25 -12.25 -2.34
C VAL A 48 -8.71 -10.87 -1.97
N TYR A 49 -7.98 -10.73 -0.87
CA TYR A 49 -7.49 -9.43 -0.41
C TYR A 49 -6.02 -9.18 -0.74
N ALA A 50 -5.17 -10.21 -0.80
CA ALA A 50 -3.74 -10.00 -1.11
C ALA A 50 -3.46 -10.13 -2.61
N LEU A 51 -4.01 -11.16 -3.28
CA LEU A 51 -3.73 -11.44 -4.70
C LEU A 51 -4.67 -10.76 -5.69
N CYS A 52 -5.97 -10.67 -5.36
CA CYS A 52 -6.94 -10.09 -6.30
C CYS A 52 -6.67 -8.61 -6.63
N PRO A 53 -6.42 -7.70 -5.64
CA PRO A 53 -6.18 -6.29 -5.94
C PRO A 53 -4.97 -6.02 -6.86
N PRO A 54 -3.78 -6.62 -6.67
CA PRO A 54 -2.65 -6.38 -7.58
C PRO A 54 -2.91 -6.96 -8.98
N VAL A 55 -3.57 -8.12 -9.09
CA VAL A 55 -3.93 -8.70 -10.39
C VAL A 55 -4.92 -7.79 -11.13
N LEU A 56 -5.97 -7.33 -10.46
CA LEU A 56 -6.92 -6.38 -11.04
C LEU A 56 -6.24 -5.07 -11.41
N MET A 57 -5.35 -4.54 -10.57
CA MET A 57 -4.58 -3.33 -10.86
C MET A 57 -3.64 -3.49 -12.07
N LEU A 58 -3.05 -4.68 -12.26
CA LEU A 58 -2.25 -4.99 -13.44
C LEU A 58 -3.11 -5.09 -14.71
N ILE A 59 -4.29 -5.72 -14.61
CA ILE A 59 -5.23 -5.83 -15.73
C ILE A 59 -5.75 -4.44 -16.10
N PHE A 60 -6.30 -3.69 -15.15
CA PHE A 60 -6.82 -2.36 -15.42
C PHE A 60 -5.71 -1.37 -15.80
N GLY A 61 -4.52 -1.51 -15.22
CA GLY A 61 -3.36 -0.69 -15.58
C GLY A 61 -2.87 -0.96 -16.99
N SER A 62 -2.79 -2.22 -17.42
CA SER A 62 -2.44 -2.58 -18.79
C SER A 62 -3.51 -2.15 -19.78
N LEU A 63 -4.80 -2.34 -19.47
CA LEU A 63 -5.93 -1.88 -20.29
C LEU A 63 -5.93 -0.35 -20.44
N THR A 64 -5.71 0.38 -19.35
CA THR A 64 -5.63 1.85 -19.36
C THR A 64 -4.47 2.30 -20.24
N LEU A 65 -3.29 1.66 -20.12
CA LEU A 65 -2.14 1.98 -20.93
C LEU A 65 -2.37 1.68 -22.42
N SER A 66 -3.02 0.55 -22.75
CA SER A 66 -3.38 0.19 -24.12
C SER A 66 -4.40 1.16 -24.72
N ASN A 67 -5.41 1.57 -23.96
CA ASN A 67 -6.40 2.57 -24.41
C ASN A 67 -5.76 3.93 -24.67
N ILE A 68 -4.84 4.36 -23.81
CA ILE A 68 -4.11 5.61 -23.98
C ILE A 68 -3.23 5.57 -25.24
N HIS A 69 -2.50 4.47 -25.47
CA HIS A 69 -1.70 4.31 -26.68
C HIS A 69 -2.56 4.32 -27.95
N LYS A 70 -3.73 3.67 -27.92
CA LYS A 70 -4.69 3.65 -29.04
C LYS A 70 -5.25 5.06 -29.32
N HIS A 71 -5.65 5.77 -28.27
CA HIS A 71 -6.20 7.12 -28.37
C HIS A 71 -5.17 8.14 -28.89
N ARG A 72 -3.89 8.00 -28.50
CA ARG A 72 -2.79 8.82 -29.03
C ARG A 72 -2.54 8.64 -30.54
N ARG A 73 -2.78 7.45 -31.09
CA ARG A 73 -2.61 7.20 -32.53
C ARG A 73 -3.73 7.83 -33.37
N GLN A 74 -4.90 8.09 -32.78
CA GLN A 74 -6.08 8.59 -33.51
C GLN A 74 -6.24 10.12 -33.47
N ILE A 75 -5.78 10.79 -32.41
CA ILE A 75 -5.92 12.26 -32.28
C ILE A 75 -4.66 12.95 -32.82
N ARG A 76 -4.83 13.72 -33.90
CA ARG A 76 -3.76 14.54 -34.51
C ARG A 76 -3.16 15.54 -33.50
N PRO A 77 -1.84 15.80 -33.54
CA PRO A 77 -1.11 16.59 -32.55
C PRO A 77 -1.33 18.10 -32.75
N ASN A 78 -2.50 18.65 -32.36
CA ASN A 78 -2.75 20.09 -32.38
C ASN A 78 -3.00 20.59 -30.95
N LEU A 79 -2.01 21.31 -30.39
CA LEU A 79 -1.94 22.12 -29.16
C LEU A 79 -2.45 21.55 -27.80
N SER A 80 -3.48 20.71 -27.76
CA SER A 80 -4.01 20.08 -26.53
C SER A 80 -3.09 18.98 -25.96
N GLU A 81 -2.07 18.57 -26.74
CA GLU A 81 -1.21 17.44 -26.44
C GLU A 81 -0.31 17.67 -25.22
N ILE A 82 0.12 18.91 -24.96
CA ILE A 82 1.03 19.24 -23.86
C ILE A 82 0.34 19.04 -22.50
N ASN A 83 -0.91 19.51 -22.35
CA ASN A 83 -1.67 19.37 -21.11
C ASN A 83 -2.10 17.90 -20.89
N ASN A 84 -2.50 17.20 -21.95
CA ASN A 84 -2.87 15.79 -21.86
C ASN A 84 -1.67 14.90 -21.48
N ARG A 85 -0.48 15.15 -22.04
CA ARG A 85 0.76 14.44 -21.68
C ARG A 85 1.12 14.61 -20.21
N LYS A 86 0.87 15.78 -19.59
CA LYS A 86 1.16 16.03 -18.17
C LYS A 86 0.20 15.25 -17.26
N ARG A 87 -1.10 15.28 -17.57
CA ARG A 87 -2.13 14.55 -16.79
C ARG A 87 -1.93 13.03 -16.86
N GLU A 88 -1.56 12.52 -18.02
CA GLU A 88 -1.27 11.10 -18.24
C GLU A 88 -0.04 10.62 -17.46
N LYS A 89 1.04 11.42 -17.44
CA LYS A 89 2.22 11.12 -16.61
C LYS A 89 1.87 11.01 -15.13
N ILE A 90 1.00 11.89 -14.64
CA ILE A 90 0.52 11.85 -13.26
C ILE A 90 -0.29 10.58 -12.99
N SER A 91 -1.26 10.25 -13.83
CA SER A 91 -2.07 9.03 -13.68
C SER A 91 -1.22 7.76 -13.73
N ARG A 92 -0.24 7.69 -14.65
CA ARG A 92 0.69 6.56 -14.74
C ARG A 92 1.59 6.46 -13.51
N GLN A 93 2.08 7.58 -12.99
CA GLN A 93 2.87 7.59 -11.76
C GLN A 93 2.06 7.12 -10.55
N MET A 94 0.82 7.58 -10.40
CA MET A 94 -0.08 7.11 -9.33
C MET A 94 -0.33 5.61 -9.44
N LEU A 95 -0.54 5.10 -10.66
CA LEU A 95 -0.77 3.68 -10.89
C LEU A 95 0.47 2.82 -10.56
N ILE A 96 1.66 3.24 -11.02
CA ILE A 96 2.92 2.55 -10.70
C ILE A 96 3.15 2.53 -9.18
N MET A 97 2.91 3.66 -8.51
CA MET A 97 3.04 3.78 -7.07
C MET A 97 2.13 2.79 -6.33
N LEU A 98 0.89 2.66 -6.78
CA LEU A 98 -0.09 1.74 -6.22
C LEU A 98 0.30 0.27 -6.46
N ILE A 99 0.79 -0.07 -7.66
CA ILE A 99 1.32 -1.41 -7.95
C ILE A 99 2.50 -1.73 -7.02
N VAL A 100 3.49 -0.83 -6.93
CA VAL A 100 4.67 -1.04 -6.08
C VAL A 100 4.25 -1.24 -4.62
N GLN A 101 3.36 -0.39 -4.11
CA GLN A 101 2.82 -0.51 -2.76
C GLN A 101 2.14 -1.87 -2.54
N CYS A 102 1.29 -2.29 -3.47
CA CYS A 102 0.55 -3.54 -3.36
C CYS A 102 1.47 -4.76 -3.40
N THR A 103 2.47 -4.75 -4.29
CA THR A 103 3.50 -5.79 -4.36
C THR A 103 4.30 -5.89 -3.05
N PHE A 104 4.72 -4.74 -2.49
CA PHE A 104 5.44 -4.72 -1.20
C PHE A 104 4.60 -5.27 -0.05
N ILE A 105 3.34 -4.85 0.08
CA ILE A 105 2.42 -5.39 1.10
C ILE A 105 2.27 -6.90 0.94
N THR A 106 2.13 -7.39 -0.29
CA THR A 106 2.01 -8.83 -0.58
C THR A 106 3.24 -9.59 -0.12
N ILE A 107 4.44 -9.09 -0.46
CA ILE A 107 5.71 -9.72 -0.03
C ILE A 107 5.84 -9.73 1.49
N CYS A 108 5.46 -8.65 2.18
CA CYS A 108 5.52 -8.58 3.64
C CYS A 108 4.48 -9.46 4.35
N THR A 109 3.33 -9.73 3.70
CA THR A 109 2.23 -10.51 4.30
C THR A 109 2.36 -12.02 4.08
N ILE A 110 3.06 -12.46 3.04
CA ILE A 110 3.30 -13.89 2.76
C ILE A 110 3.97 -14.64 3.93
N PRO A 111 5.09 -14.17 4.53
CA PRO A 111 5.74 -14.86 5.64
C PRO A 111 4.81 -15.06 6.83
N LEU A 112 3.96 -14.05 7.10
CA LEU A 112 2.98 -14.11 8.18
C LEU A 112 1.89 -15.14 7.89
N ALA A 113 1.37 -15.17 6.67
CA ALA A 113 0.35 -16.15 6.27
C ALA A 113 0.90 -17.59 6.31
N LEU A 114 2.12 -17.80 5.80
CA LEU A 114 2.79 -19.11 5.85
C LEU A 114 2.99 -19.58 7.29
N GLN A 115 3.45 -18.70 8.19
CA GLN A 115 3.65 -19.05 9.59
C GLN A 115 2.32 -19.41 10.28
N ARG A 116 1.21 -18.75 9.93
CA ARG A 116 -0.12 -19.06 10.46
C ARG A 116 -0.63 -20.42 9.98
N ILE A 117 -0.46 -20.72 8.69
CA ILE A 117 -0.82 -22.03 8.12
C ILE A 117 0.02 -23.14 8.77
N TYR A 118 1.33 -22.94 8.86
CA TYR A 118 2.24 -23.89 9.50
C TYR A 118 1.89 -24.10 10.98
N GLY A 119 1.61 -23.03 11.72
CA GLY A 119 1.17 -23.10 13.11
C GLY A 119 -0.15 -23.84 13.30
N SER A 120 -1.10 -23.66 12.37
CA SER A 120 -2.39 -24.35 12.39
C SER A 120 -2.27 -25.84 12.09
N ASN A 121 -1.40 -26.23 11.15
CA ASN A 121 -1.23 -27.64 10.77
C ASN A 121 -0.42 -28.43 11.80
N THR A 122 0.49 -27.77 12.50
CA THR A 122 1.41 -28.41 13.44
C THR A 122 0.97 -28.26 14.90
N SER A 123 -0.25 -27.79 15.15
CA SER A 123 -0.76 -27.56 16.51
C SER A 123 -1.00 -28.85 17.30
N SER A 124 -1.21 -29.98 16.62
CA SER A 124 -1.45 -31.29 17.23
C SER A 124 -0.16 -32.10 17.48
N GLN A 125 0.99 -31.64 16.99
CA GLN A 125 2.25 -32.36 17.12
C GLN A 125 3.03 -31.90 18.35
N GLN A 126 3.62 -32.87 19.08
CA GLN A 126 4.52 -32.58 20.20
C GLN A 126 5.85 -32.05 19.65
N LYS A 127 6.13 -30.77 19.88
CA LYS A 127 7.35 -30.08 19.44
C LYS A 127 8.41 -30.02 20.53
N SER A 128 9.66 -30.20 20.14
CA SER A 128 10.83 -29.95 21.01
C SER A 128 10.94 -28.45 21.38
N ILE A 129 11.60 -28.16 22.51
CA ILE A 129 11.84 -26.78 22.98
C ILE A 129 12.53 -25.94 21.89
N THR A 130 13.54 -26.50 21.22
CA THR A 130 14.27 -25.81 20.14
C THR A 130 13.37 -25.44 18.97
N GLN A 131 12.44 -26.32 18.59
CA GLN A 131 11.49 -26.06 17.51
C GLN A 131 10.49 -24.96 17.90
N LYS A 132 10.01 -24.96 19.14
CA LYS A 132 9.13 -23.89 19.64
C LYS A 132 9.81 -22.53 19.63
N THR A 133 11.09 -22.47 20.00
CA THR A 133 11.87 -21.22 19.97
C THR A 133 12.05 -20.70 18.53
N LEU A 134 12.35 -21.58 17.57
CA LEU A 134 12.44 -21.19 16.16
C LEU A 134 11.10 -20.70 15.63
N ASP A 135 10.00 -21.40 15.92
CA ASP A 135 8.66 -20.99 15.50
C ASP A 135 8.30 -19.60 16.03
N GLN A 136 8.66 -19.32 17.29
CA GLN A 136 8.42 -18.02 17.91
C GLN A 136 9.29 -16.92 17.27
N LEU A 137 10.54 -17.22 16.92
CA LEU A 137 11.43 -16.29 16.23
C LEU A 137 10.87 -15.94 14.84
N PHE A 138 10.49 -16.94 14.05
CA PHE A 138 9.88 -16.74 12.73
C PHE A 138 8.57 -15.95 12.82
N LEU A 139 7.73 -16.24 13.81
CA LEU A 139 6.52 -15.47 14.06
C LEU A 139 6.84 -14.00 14.37
N THR A 140 7.81 -13.75 15.23
CA THR A 140 8.23 -12.40 15.61
C THR A 140 8.76 -11.63 14.40
N ILE A 141 9.58 -12.26 13.56
CA ILE A 141 10.08 -11.68 12.31
C ILE A 141 8.91 -11.37 11.37
N ALA A 142 8.00 -12.33 11.16
CA ALA A 142 6.88 -12.17 10.24
C ALA A 142 5.91 -11.06 10.68
N VAL A 143 5.61 -10.97 11.98
CA VAL A 143 4.81 -9.88 12.55
C VAL A 143 5.52 -8.54 12.39
N SER A 144 6.83 -8.49 12.63
CA SER A 144 7.62 -7.27 12.46
C SER A 144 7.61 -6.81 11.00
N LEU A 145 7.77 -7.72 10.04
CA LEU A 145 7.63 -7.43 8.60
C LEU A 145 6.24 -6.89 8.27
N GLY A 146 5.19 -7.45 8.87
CA GLY A 146 3.82 -6.95 8.72
C GLY A 146 3.65 -5.51 9.21
N LEU A 147 4.18 -5.19 10.41
CA LEU A 147 4.17 -3.82 10.94
C LEU A 147 4.97 -2.85 10.05
N VAL A 148 6.16 -3.26 9.60
CA VAL A 148 6.97 -2.47 8.68
C VAL A 148 6.22 -2.23 7.38
N GLY A 149 5.47 -3.20 6.87
CA GLY A 149 4.63 -3.04 5.69
C GLY A 149 3.69 -1.83 5.77
N HIS A 150 3.09 -1.56 6.94
CA HIS A 150 2.20 -0.42 7.15
C HIS A 150 2.93 0.93 7.18
N SER A 151 4.11 1.01 7.78
CA SER A 151 4.91 2.25 7.76
C SER A 151 5.58 2.46 6.40
N LEU A 152 5.94 1.38 5.70
CA LEU A 152 6.59 1.43 4.39
C LEU A 152 5.71 2.08 3.32
N THR A 153 4.39 1.94 3.39
CA THR A 153 3.50 2.61 2.42
C THR A 153 3.67 4.12 2.48
N PHE A 154 3.86 4.69 3.67
CA PHE A 154 4.14 6.12 3.83
C PHE A 154 5.48 6.51 3.21
N TYR A 155 6.53 5.71 3.42
CA TYR A 155 7.84 5.96 2.83
C TYR A 155 7.84 5.82 1.30
N ILE A 156 7.15 4.80 0.75
CA ILE A 156 6.99 4.60 -0.69
C ILE A 156 6.26 5.80 -1.31
N PHE A 157 5.18 6.26 -0.69
CA PHE A 157 4.47 7.45 -1.17
C PHE A 157 5.34 8.71 -1.12
N THR A 158 6.10 8.88 -0.03
CA THR A 158 6.98 10.03 0.16
C THR A 158 8.17 10.03 -0.80
N LEU A 159 8.77 8.87 -1.06
CA LEU A 159 9.95 8.74 -1.92
C LEU A 159 9.61 8.64 -3.40
N SER A 160 8.51 7.96 -3.77
CA SER A 160 8.19 7.67 -5.18
C SER A 160 7.43 8.80 -5.87
N GLY A 161 6.66 9.61 -5.15
CA GLY A 161 5.82 10.67 -5.74
C GLY A 161 6.51 12.02 -5.79
N ALA A 162 6.94 12.49 -6.96
CA ALA A 162 7.43 13.87 -7.11
C ALA A 162 6.37 14.90 -6.65
N MET A 163 5.10 14.67 -7.00
CA MET A 163 3.99 15.50 -6.50
C MET A 163 3.83 15.44 -4.98
N PHE A 164 4.00 14.26 -4.37
CA PHE A 164 3.87 14.13 -2.92
C PHE A 164 5.00 14.86 -2.20
N ARG A 165 6.24 14.78 -2.71
CA ARG A 165 7.37 15.57 -2.20
C ARG A 165 7.11 17.07 -2.32
N ASP A 166 6.51 17.52 -3.40
CA ASP A 166 6.17 18.93 -3.59
C ASP A 166 5.10 19.40 -2.60
N GLU A 167 4.06 18.59 -2.35
CA GLU A 167 3.04 18.90 -1.36
C GLU A 167 3.58 18.84 0.08
N VAL A 168 4.40 17.84 0.43
CA VAL A 168 5.06 17.76 1.74
C VAL A 168 5.99 18.95 1.96
N LYS A 169 6.77 19.35 0.95
CA LYS A 169 7.59 20.56 1.00
C LYS A 169 6.74 21.81 1.23
N LYS A 170 5.60 21.96 0.54
CA LYS A 170 4.67 23.08 0.77
C LYS A 170 4.13 23.07 2.20
N LEU A 171 3.78 21.89 2.72
CA LEU A 171 3.26 21.74 4.09
C LEU A 171 4.32 22.11 5.13
N ILE A 172 5.56 21.63 4.97
CA ILE A 172 6.70 21.97 5.83
C ILE A 172 7.04 23.47 5.75
N MET A 173 7.01 24.06 4.55
CA MET A 173 7.23 25.49 4.35
C MET A 173 6.13 26.37 4.95
N LYS A 174 4.94 25.82 5.19
CA LYS A 174 3.80 26.51 5.83
C LYS A 174 3.91 26.53 7.36
N ILE A 175 4.78 25.71 7.96
CA ILE A 175 5.02 25.70 9.41
C ILE A 175 5.85 26.94 9.79
N PRO A 176 5.32 27.86 10.63
CA PRO A 176 6.05 29.04 11.06
C PRO A 176 7.28 28.60 11.88
N GLY A 177 8.48 28.93 11.38
CA GLY A 177 9.77 28.54 11.99
C GLY A 177 10.72 27.80 11.03
N CYS A 178 10.20 27.03 10.07
CA CYS A 178 11.02 26.25 9.14
C CYS A 178 11.60 27.08 7.97
N ARG A 179 11.06 28.28 7.75
CA ARG A 179 11.41 29.16 6.62
C ARG A 179 12.86 29.66 6.63
N ARG A 180 13.51 29.74 7.81
CA ARG A 180 14.88 30.27 7.95
C ARG A 180 15.98 29.29 7.54
N ILE A 181 15.72 27.97 7.60
CA ILE A 181 16.75 26.94 7.34
C ILE A 181 16.95 26.71 5.84
N PHE A 182 15.88 26.76 5.03
CA PHE A 182 15.95 26.41 3.61
C PHE A 182 16.45 27.56 2.70
N THR A 183 16.36 28.82 3.15
CA THR A 183 16.92 29.96 2.42
C THR A 183 18.45 30.06 2.50
N ALA A 184 19.11 29.32 3.40
CA ALA A 184 20.57 29.32 3.50
C ALA A 184 21.26 28.42 2.45
N THR A 185 20.53 27.50 1.80
CA THR A 185 21.12 26.49 0.89
C THR A 185 20.69 26.65 -0.57
N GLY A 186 19.81 27.62 -0.88
CA GLY A 186 19.32 27.87 -2.22
C GLY A 186 20.12 28.95 -2.95
N THR A 187 21.27 28.58 -3.50
CA THR A 187 21.96 29.40 -4.53
C THR A 187 20.97 29.64 -5.67
N GLN A 188 20.65 30.92 -5.89
CA GLN A 188 19.76 31.42 -6.93
C GLN A 188 20.24 30.98 -8.33
N VAL A 189 19.66 29.92 -8.91
CA VAL A 189 19.70 29.73 -10.36
C VAL A 189 18.78 30.77 -10.97
N LYS A 190 19.37 31.91 -11.29
CA LYS A 190 18.79 33.01 -12.05
C LYS A 190 18.50 32.50 -13.46
N THR A 191 17.33 31.90 -13.68
CA THR A 191 16.84 31.58 -15.03
C THR A 191 16.63 32.90 -15.77
N ASN A 192 17.62 33.28 -16.58
CA ASN A 192 17.52 34.36 -17.56
C ASN A 192 16.31 34.07 -18.46
N ARG A 193 15.21 34.81 -18.27
CA ARG A 193 14.15 34.87 -19.27
C ARG A 193 14.70 35.64 -20.46
N ILE A 194 14.86 34.94 -21.57
CA ILE A 194 15.05 35.52 -22.90
C ILE A 194 13.81 36.38 -23.19
N PRO A 195 13.97 37.68 -23.52
CA PRO A 195 12.84 38.54 -23.87
C PRO A 195 12.17 38.04 -25.17
N PRO A 196 10.85 38.24 -25.31
CA PRO A 196 10.12 37.81 -26.50
C PRO A 196 10.62 38.55 -27.75
N VAL A 197 10.93 37.77 -28.80
CA VAL A 197 11.28 38.26 -30.14
C VAL A 197 10.04 38.93 -30.76
N PRO A 198 10.15 40.16 -31.30
CA PRO A 198 9.04 40.82 -31.98
C PRO A 198 8.62 40.04 -33.23
N LEU A 199 7.32 39.82 -33.39
CA LEU A 199 6.75 39.22 -34.59
C LEU A 199 6.85 40.21 -35.76
N GLU A 200 7.77 39.91 -36.68
CA GLU A 200 7.91 40.61 -37.95
C GLU A 200 6.68 40.31 -38.84
N ARG A 201 5.90 41.35 -39.11
CA ARG A 201 4.66 41.34 -39.88
C ARG A 201 5.01 41.20 -41.37
N ARG A 202 5.01 39.97 -41.91
CA ARG A 202 5.21 39.72 -43.34
C ARG A 202 3.87 39.83 -44.08
N ASN A 203 3.65 40.97 -44.74
CA ASN A 203 2.60 41.15 -45.74
C ASN A 203 3.03 40.45 -47.04
N VAL A 204 2.24 39.48 -47.51
CA VAL A 204 2.02 39.18 -48.94
C VAL A 204 0.59 38.68 -49.06
#